data_AF-A0A535U551-F1
#
_entry.id   AF-A0A535U551-F1
#
_cell.length_a   1.000
_cell.length_b   1.000
_cell.length_c   1.000
_cell.angle_alpha   90.00
_cell.angle_beta   90.00
_cell.angle_gamma   90.00
#
_symmetry.space_group_name_H-M   'P 1'
#
loop_
_entity.id
_entity.type
_entity.pdbx_description
1 polymer ?
#
loop_
_entity_poly.entity_id
_entity_poly.type
_entity_poly.pdbx_seq_one_letter_code
_entity_poly.pdbx_strand_id
1 'polypeptide(L)'
;MRPVKETQTPEDTDTTGIAPQQKRSGVVSKWTVLLGILAIGLLYFALPEKLTIGPSWLLLAIEGIVIIPLIFIRRSGHPLAPKTIRILALVLLGAVTIGLVGSVAQLILNLPSEKGTSLLRDAALIWGTNILVFALWYWEIDCGGPQKRHLSGHKAIDFMFPQQADGNTTGWVAHFVDYLFLAFTGATAFSPADTYP
;
A
#
# COMPACT_ATOMS: atom_id res chain seq x y z
N MET A 1 -22.12 -59.93 -32.00
CA MET A 1 -21.36 -59.31 -30.89
C MET A 1 -19.90 -59.19 -31.32
N ARG A 2 -19.35 -57.97 -31.46
CA ARG A 2 -17.95 -57.71 -31.80
C ARG A 2 -17.31 -56.97 -30.62
N PRO A 3 -16.08 -57.31 -30.18
CA PRO A 3 -15.46 -56.60 -29.06
C PRO A 3 -14.91 -55.23 -29.49
N VAL A 4 -15.04 -54.28 -28.58
CA VAL A 4 -14.67 -52.86 -28.71
C VAL A 4 -13.15 -52.71 -28.71
N LYS A 5 -12.62 -51.89 -29.64
CA LYS A 5 -11.20 -51.53 -29.72
C LYS A 5 -10.80 -50.69 -28.50
N GLU A 6 -9.71 -51.06 -27.85
CA GLU A 6 -8.98 -50.25 -26.87
C GLU A 6 -8.50 -48.96 -27.54
N THR A 7 -8.87 -47.82 -26.96
CA THR A 7 -8.36 -46.51 -27.35
C THR A 7 -7.01 -46.30 -26.67
N GLN A 8 -5.94 -46.28 -27.46
CA GLN A 8 -4.65 -45.74 -27.06
C GLN A 8 -4.71 -44.19 -27.01
N THR A 9 -3.94 -43.66 -26.07
CA THR A 9 -3.78 -42.31 -25.51
C THR A 9 -3.64 -41.16 -26.53
N PRO A 10 -3.79 -39.90 -26.08
CA PRO A 10 -2.54 -39.16 -25.90
C PRO A 10 -2.43 -38.49 -24.53
N GLU A 11 -1.21 -38.59 -24.03
CA GLU A 11 -0.60 -37.82 -22.96
C GLU A 11 -0.56 -36.36 -23.42
N ASP A 12 -1.19 -35.45 -22.67
CA ASP A 12 -0.87 -34.02 -22.79
C ASP A 12 -0.92 -33.36 -21.40
N THR A 13 0.30 -33.09 -20.97
CA THR A 13 0.76 -32.31 -19.83
C THR A 13 -0.03 -31.01 -19.64
N ASP A 14 -1.00 -31.00 -18.73
CA ASP A 14 -1.60 -29.75 -18.25
C ASP A 14 -0.66 -29.11 -17.20
N THR A 15 0.50 -28.65 -17.67
CA THR A 15 1.25 -27.60 -16.99
C THR A 15 0.70 -26.27 -17.50
N THR A 16 -0.49 -25.92 -17.02
CA THR A 16 -1.09 -24.61 -17.27
C THR A 16 -0.17 -23.55 -16.66
N GLY A 17 0.57 -22.88 -17.54
CA GLY A 17 1.63 -21.94 -17.19
C GLY A 17 1.13 -20.84 -16.28
N ILE A 18 1.80 -20.67 -15.13
CA ILE A 18 1.71 -19.45 -14.34
C ILE A 18 2.14 -18.30 -15.25
N ALA A 19 1.17 -17.53 -15.75
CA ALA A 19 1.43 -16.48 -16.71
C ALA A 19 2.52 -15.52 -16.20
N PRO A 20 3.49 -15.12 -17.03
CA PRO A 20 4.61 -14.25 -16.63
C PRO A 20 4.16 -12.88 -16.06
N GLN A 21 2.92 -12.47 -16.32
CA GLN A 21 2.26 -11.29 -15.76
C GLN A 21 2.18 -11.33 -14.22
N GLN A 22 1.81 -12.47 -13.62
CA GLN A 22 1.57 -12.59 -12.18
C GLN A 22 2.87 -12.51 -11.34
N LYS A 23 3.99 -12.96 -11.92
CA LYS A 23 5.31 -12.88 -11.27
C LYS A 23 5.92 -11.47 -11.37
N ARG A 24 5.64 -10.73 -12.45
CA ARG A 24 6.10 -9.33 -12.63
C ARG A 24 5.29 -8.35 -11.78
N SER A 25 3.98 -8.54 -11.65
CA SER A 25 3.09 -7.67 -10.86
C SER A 25 3.47 -7.63 -9.37
N GLY A 26 3.81 -8.79 -8.79
CA GLY A 26 4.23 -8.91 -7.39
C GLY A 26 5.56 -8.21 -7.04
N VAL A 27 6.40 -7.90 -8.04
CA VAL A 27 7.64 -7.12 -7.85
C VAL A 27 7.35 -5.63 -7.92
N VAL A 28 6.57 -5.19 -8.92
CA VAL A 28 6.20 -3.77 -9.11
C VAL A 28 5.44 -3.25 -7.89
N SER A 29 4.52 -4.04 -7.35
CA SER A 29 3.72 -3.69 -6.17
C SER A 29 4.55 -3.42 -4.90
N LYS A 30 5.67 -4.11 -4.68
CA LYS A 30 6.44 -3.95 -3.43
C LYS A 30 7.27 -2.66 -3.43
N TRP A 31 7.82 -2.30 -4.59
CA TRP A 31 8.59 -1.08 -4.73
C TRP A 31 7.72 0.17 -4.60
N THR A 32 6.48 0.15 -5.14
CA THR A 32 5.57 1.29 -4.99
C THR A 32 5.14 1.52 -3.55
N VAL A 33 4.92 0.47 -2.76
CA VAL A 33 4.67 0.58 -1.32
C VAL A 33 5.89 1.15 -0.59
N LEU A 34 7.09 0.66 -0.87
CA LEU A 34 8.32 1.18 -0.27
C LEU A 34 8.55 2.66 -0.61
N LEU A 35 8.29 3.06 -1.85
CA LEU A 35 8.34 4.46 -2.27
C LEU A 35 7.29 5.30 -1.54
N GLY A 36 6.08 4.76 -1.33
CA GLY A 36 5.02 5.42 -0.56
C GLY A 36 5.43 5.65 0.90
N ILE A 37 5.98 4.63 1.56
CA ILE A 37 6.49 4.77 2.94
C ILE A 37 7.64 5.77 2.98
N LEU A 38 8.64 5.66 2.10
CA LEU A 38 9.75 6.62 2.07
C LEU A 38 9.27 8.05 1.81
N ALA A 39 8.26 8.23 0.95
CA ALA A 39 7.68 9.54 0.68
C ALA A 39 7.04 10.15 1.94
N ILE A 40 6.39 9.34 2.79
CA ILE A 40 5.88 9.80 4.09
C ILE A 40 7.03 10.32 4.96
N GLY A 41 8.09 9.54 5.17
CA GLY A 41 9.23 9.97 5.98
C GLY A 41 9.89 11.25 5.44
N LEU A 42 9.99 11.39 4.12
CA LEU A 42 10.53 12.59 3.47
C LEU A 42 9.62 13.82 3.65
N LEU A 43 8.30 13.66 3.52
CA LEU A 43 7.35 14.74 3.78
C LEU A 43 7.36 15.15 5.25
N TYR A 44 7.45 14.18 6.16
CA TYR A 44 7.59 14.43 7.60
C TYR A 44 8.89 15.15 7.94
N PHE A 45 10.00 14.76 7.31
CA PHE A 45 11.28 15.44 7.49
C PHE A 45 11.27 16.88 6.97
N ALA A 46 10.50 17.16 5.91
CA ALA A 46 10.37 18.50 5.33
C ALA A 46 9.48 19.47 6.15
N LEU A 47 8.72 18.95 7.13
CA LEU A 47 7.93 19.75 8.06
C LEU A 47 8.84 20.49 9.05
N PRO A 48 8.49 21.73 9.43
CA PRO A 48 9.23 22.46 10.45
C PRO A 48 9.06 21.79 11.82
N GLU A 49 10.08 21.85 12.68
CA GLU A 49 10.11 21.15 13.97
C GLU A 49 8.94 21.51 14.91
N LYS A 50 8.39 22.73 14.77
CA LYS A 50 7.20 23.18 15.52
C LYS A 50 5.94 22.38 15.17
N LEU A 51 5.92 21.69 14.03
CA LEU A 51 4.81 20.87 13.55
C LEU A 51 5.10 19.37 13.65
N THR A 52 6.23 18.97 14.23
CA THR A 52 6.57 17.55 14.42
C THR A 52 6.51 17.17 15.90
N ILE A 53 6.15 15.92 16.18
CA ILE A 53 6.27 15.36 17.52
C ILE A 53 7.70 14.83 17.64
N GLY A 54 8.55 15.61 18.32
CA GLY A 54 9.99 15.32 18.39
C GLY A 54 10.73 15.77 17.12
N PRO A 55 11.97 15.27 16.91
CA PRO A 55 12.80 15.68 15.78
C PRO A 55 12.19 15.27 14.44
N SER A 56 12.22 16.15 13.43
CA SER A 56 11.64 15.88 12.11
C SER A 56 12.25 14.68 11.39
N TRP A 57 13.51 14.33 11.69
CA TRP A 57 14.20 13.16 11.14
C TRP A 57 13.81 11.83 11.79
N LEU A 58 13.08 11.86 12.93
CA LEU A 58 12.81 10.68 13.73
C LEU A 58 12.01 9.61 12.96
N LEU A 59 10.91 10.01 12.31
CA LEU A 59 10.10 9.04 11.55
C LEU A 59 10.87 8.46 10.37
N LEU A 60 11.62 9.28 9.63
CA LEU A 60 12.46 8.81 8.52
C LEU A 60 13.54 7.82 9.01
N ALA A 61 14.13 8.06 10.19
CA ALA A 61 15.08 7.13 10.79
C ALA A 61 14.42 5.81 11.20
N ILE A 62 13.22 5.85 11.79
CA ILE A 62 12.45 4.65 12.16
C ILE A 62 12.12 3.83 10.90
N GLU A 63 11.62 4.49 9.85
CA GLU A 63 11.38 3.84 8.55
C GLU A 63 12.64 3.18 8.01
N GLY A 64 13.78 3.87 8.04
CA GLY A 64 15.07 3.33 7.62
C GLY A 64 15.48 2.10 8.43
N ILE A 65 15.37 2.16 9.76
CA ILE A 65 15.71 1.05 10.67
C ILE A 65 14.83 -0.18 10.42
N VAL A 66 13.57 0.00 10.03
CA VAL A 66 12.68 -1.12 9.71
C VAL A 66 12.92 -1.64 8.30
N ILE A 67 12.99 -0.75 7.30
CA ILE A 67 13.02 -1.12 5.88
C ILE A 67 14.39 -1.70 5.47
N ILE A 68 15.49 -1.08 5.89
CA ILE A 68 16.84 -1.46 5.44
C ILE A 68 17.16 -2.92 5.82
N PRO A 69 16.96 -3.37 7.07
CA PRO A 69 17.17 -4.77 7.43
C PRO A 69 16.22 -5.71 6.68
N LEU A 70 14.95 -5.33 6.48
CA LEU A 70 14.00 -6.16 5.72
C LEU A 70 14.45 -6.39 4.27
N ILE A 71 15.01 -5.37 3.62
CA ILE A 71 15.59 -5.50 2.27
C ILE A 71 16.78 -6.44 2.29
N PHE A 72 17.68 -6.31 3.29
CA PHE A 72 18.87 -7.15 3.40
C PHE A 72 18.52 -8.62 3.69
N ILE A 73 17.64 -8.88 4.65
CA ILE A 73 17.13 -10.21 5.00
C ILE A 73 16.45 -10.87 3.80
N ARG A 74 15.71 -10.10 3.00
CA ARG A 74 15.09 -10.61 1.78
C ARG A 74 16.12 -10.94 0.70
N ARG A 75 17.17 -10.14 0.56
CA ARG A 75 18.30 -10.39 -0.37
C ARG A 75 19.13 -11.61 0.04
N SER A 76 19.27 -11.89 1.34
CA SER A 76 20.04 -13.03 1.85
C SER A 76 19.32 -14.39 1.72
N GLY A 77 18.08 -14.40 1.21
CA GLY A 77 17.35 -15.64 0.92
C GLY A 77 16.58 -16.24 2.10
N HIS A 78 16.60 -15.61 3.27
CA HIS A 78 15.89 -16.06 4.47
C HIS A 78 14.76 -15.08 4.84
N PRO A 79 13.63 -15.04 4.09
CA PRO A 79 12.57 -14.08 4.35
C PRO A 79 11.93 -14.32 5.73
N LEU A 80 11.62 -13.23 6.43
CA LEU A 80 10.84 -13.30 7.66
C LEU A 80 9.45 -13.90 7.42
N ALA A 81 8.86 -14.43 8.49
CA ALA A 81 7.48 -14.89 8.47
C ALA A 81 6.54 -13.76 8.01
N PRO A 82 5.58 -14.02 7.11
CA PRO A 82 4.70 -12.99 6.58
C PRO A 82 3.87 -12.26 7.65
N LYS A 83 3.51 -12.96 8.74
CA LYS A 83 2.85 -12.37 9.92
C LYS A 83 3.72 -11.30 10.57
N THR A 84 5.03 -11.55 10.72
CA THR A 84 5.99 -10.60 11.30
C THR A 84 6.12 -9.35 10.45
N ILE A 85 6.25 -9.51 9.13
CA ILE A 85 6.31 -8.39 8.18
C ILE A 85 5.05 -7.54 8.29
N ARG A 86 3.87 -8.18 8.37
CA ARG A 86 2.60 -7.47 8.52
C ARG A 86 2.51 -6.69 9.84
N ILE A 87 2.92 -7.30 10.96
CA ILE A 87 2.91 -6.61 12.26
C ILE A 87 3.84 -5.39 12.22
N LEU A 88 5.06 -5.54 11.67
CA LEU A 88 5.99 -4.42 11.51
C LEU A 88 5.39 -3.30 10.65
N ALA A 89 4.75 -3.65 9.53
CA ALA A 89 4.08 -2.68 8.66
C ALA A 89 2.95 -1.94 9.38
N LEU A 90 2.09 -2.65 10.11
CA LEU A 90 0.99 -2.05 10.87
C LEU A 90 1.48 -1.17 12.03
N VAL A 91 2.54 -1.58 12.72
CA VAL A 91 3.15 -0.78 13.81
C VAL A 91 3.74 0.51 13.24
N LEU A 92 4.49 0.42 12.14
CA LEU A 92 5.05 1.58 11.47
C LEU A 92 3.95 2.52 10.95
N LEU A 93 2.92 1.96 10.32
CA LEU A 93 1.77 2.71 9.83
C LEU A 93 1.01 3.41 10.97
N GLY A 94 0.84 2.74 12.10
CA GLY A 94 0.27 3.33 13.32
C GLY A 94 1.12 4.48 13.85
N ALA A 95 2.45 4.31 13.94
CA ALA A 95 3.37 5.34 14.40
C ALA A 95 3.34 6.60 13.52
N VAL A 96 3.36 6.41 12.19
CA VAL A 96 3.21 7.50 11.22
C VAL A 96 1.85 8.18 11.37
N THR A 97 0.77 7.42 11.54
CA THR A 97 -0.58 7.96 11.73
C THR A 97 -0.65 8.85 12.97
N ILE A 98 -0.03 8.42 14.08
CA ILE A 98 0.08 9.24 15.31
C ILE A 98 0.89 10.52 15.04
N GLY A 99 2.02 10.40 14.33
CA GLY A 99 2.83 11.55 13.93
C GLY A 99 2.03 12.56 13.10
N LEU A 100 1.25 12.10 12.13
CA LEU A 100 0.37 12.91 11.30
C LEU A 100 -0.71 13.63 12.12
N VAL A 101 -1.41 12.92 13.01
CA VAL A 101 -2.39 13.53 13.93
C VAL A 101 -1.73 14.61 14.79
N GLY A 102 -0.52 14.34 15.27
CA GLY A 102 0.32 15.31 15.97
C GLY A 102 0.60 16.57 15.14
N SER A 103 1.03 16.40 13.89
CA SER A 103 1.30 17.51 12.98
C SER A 103 0.08 18.35 12.68
N VAL A 104 -1.09 17.71 12.50
CA VAL A 104 -2.36 18.42 12.36
C VAL A 104 -2.69 19.24 13.62
N ALA A 105 -2.55 18.64 14.80
CA ALA A 105 -2.80 19.34 16.06
C ALA A 105 -1.86 20.55 16.23
N GLN A 106 -0.57 20.38 15.95
CA GLN A 106 0.40 21.49 15.99
C GLN A 106 0.09 22.57 14.96
N LEU A 107 -0.37 22.22 13.75
CA LEU A 107 -0.75 23.19 12.74
C LEU A 107 -1.92 24.07 13.23
N ILE A 108 -2.93 23.46 13.85
CA ILE A 108 -4.09 24.15 14.42
C ILE A 108 -3.67 25.08 15.57
N LEU A 109 -2.76 24.63 16.43
CA LEU A 109 -2.28 25.44 17.57
C LEU A 109 -1.42 26.62 17.14
N ASN A 110 -0.61 26.47 16.08
CA ASN A 110 0.29 27.52 15.59
C ASN A 110 -0.37 28.45 14.54
N LEU A 111 -1.64 28.19 14.16
CA LEU A 111 -2.39 28.96 13.17
C LEU A 111 -2.36 30.48 13.37
N PRO A 112 -2.52 31.02 14.61
CA PRO A 112 -2.56 32.47 14.83
C PRO A 112 -1.22 33.20 14.64
N SER A 113 -0.11 32.46 14.64
CA SER A 113 1.24 33.02 14.71
C SER A 113 2.03 32.91 13.40
N GLU A 114 1.49 32.22 12.39
CA GLU A 114 2.19 31.89 11.16
C GLU A 114 1.83 32.80 9.99
N LYS A 115 2.80 33.00 9.09
CA LYS A 115 2.57 33.70 7.81
C LYS A 115 1.78 32.79 6.86
N GLY A 116 0.82 33.34 6.12
CA GLY A 116 -0.07 32.56 5.25
C GLY A 116 0.64 31.67 4.22
N THR A 117 1.79 32.08 3.68
CA THR A 117 2.56 31.26 2.73
C THR A 117 3.19 30.03 3.38
N SER A 118 3.74 30.17 4.59
CA SER A 118 4.28 29.04 5.35
C SER A 118 3.17 28.06 5.74
N LEU A 119 2.02 28.61 6.15
CA LEU A 119 0.85 27.83 6.51
C LEU A 119 0.35 26.96 5.36
N LEU A 120 0.28 27.52 4.14
CA LEU A 120 -0.19 26.80 2.96
C LEU A 120 0.79 25.68 2.56
N ARG A 121 2.10 25.95 2.63
CA ARG A 121 3.14 24.93 2.40
C ARG A 121 3.02 23.79 3.41
N ASP A 122 2.91 24.11 4.69
CA ASP A 122 2.87 23.11 5.76
C ASP A 122 1.56 22.29 5.70
N ALA A 123 0.43 22.95 5.43
CA ALA A 123 -0.84 22.29 5.19
C ALA A 123 -0.79 21.34 3.96
N ALA A 124 -0.13 21.76 2.87
CA ALA A 124 0.05 20.90 1.69
C ALA A 124 0.91 19.67 1.99
N LEU A 125 1.98 19.81 2.78
CA LEU A 125 2.82 18.68 3.23
C LEU A 125 2.03 17.70 4.10
N ILE A 126 1.26 18.21 5.06
CA ILE A 126 0.41 17.40 5.95
C ILE A 126 -0.68 16.68 5.13
N TRP A 127 -1.32 17.39 4.20
CA TRP A 127 -2.34 16.81 3.32
C TRP A 127 -1.78 15.71 2.40
N GLY A 128 -0.60 15.92 1.80
CA GLY A 128 0.06 14.90 0.99
C GLY A 128 0.44 13.66 1.83
N THR A 129 0.91 13.88 3.05
CA THR A 129 1.19 12.79 4.01
C THR A 129 -0.08 12.02 4.36
N ASN A 130 -1.19 12.72 4.58
CA ASN A 130 -2.49 12.11 4.85
C ASN A 130 -2.94 11.16 3.73
N ILE A 131 -2.81 11.58 2.47
CA ILE A 131 -3.15 10.73 1.32
C ILE A 131 -2.31 9.44 1.32
N LEU A 132 -1.00 9.54 1.55
CA LEU A 132 -0.12 8.37 1.58
C LEU A 132 -0.44 7.42 2.75
N VAL A 133 -0.73 7.98 3.93
CA VAL A 133 -1.12 7.20 5.11
C VAL A 133 -2.41 6.42 4.86
N PHE A 134 -3.45 7.08 4.31
CA PHE A 134 -4.70 6.41 3.98
C PHE A 134 -4.51 5.37 2.86
N ALA A 135 -3.71 5.65 1.84
CA ALA A 135 -3.38 4.69 0.80
C ALA A 135 -2.73 3.41 1.38
N LEU A 136 -1.82 3.55 2.36
CA LEU A 136 -1.22 2.42 3.06
C LEU A 136 -2.22 1.66 3.95
N TRP A 137 -3.13 2.36 4.64
CA TRP A 137 -4.20 1.72 5.39
C TRP A 137 -5.09 0.88 4.49
N TYR A 138 -5.55 1.42 3.36
CA TYR A 138 -6.36 0.68 2.41
C TYR A 138 -5.59 -0.51 1.84
N TRP A 139 -4.31 -0.33 1.50
CA TRP A 139 -3.43 -1.39 1.04
C TRP A 139 -3.29 -2.55 2.05
N GLU A 140 -3.16 -2.26 3.35
CA GLU A 140 -2.94 -3.26 4.41
C GLU A 140 -4.21 -3.96 4.90
N ILE A 141 -5.37 -3.29 4.81
CA ILE A 141 -6.65 -3.83 5.26
C ILE A 141 -7.29 -4.70 4.17
N ASP A 142 -7.31 -4.20 2.93
CA ASP A 142 -8.06 -4.81 1.84
C ASP A 142 -7.68 -6.27 1.55
N CYS A 143 -8.69 -7.11 1.30
CA CYS A 143 -8.57 -8.55 1.08
C CYS A 143 -7.84 -9.29 2.22
N GLY A 144 -7.88 -8.73 3.43
CA GLY A 144 -7.11 -9.24 4.55
C GLY A 144 -5.59 -9.12 4.34
N GLY A 145 -5.14 -8.15 3.55
CA GLY A 145 -3.75 -7.70 3.41
C GLY A 145 -3.01 -8.22 2.17
N PRO A 146 -1.81 -7.66 1.90
CA PRO A 146 -1.13 -7.79 0.61
C PRO A 146 -0.78 -9.21 0.22
N GLN A 147 -0.42 -10.04 1.21
CA GLN A 147 -0.05 -11.42 0.97
C GLN A 147 -1.26 -12.28 0.59
N LYS A 148 -2.40 -12.12 1.29
CA LYS A 148 -3.63 -12.86 0.98
C LYS A 148 -4.17 -12.43 -0.38
N ARG A 149 -4.17 -11.13 -0.67
CA ARG A 149 -4.53 -10.57 -1.99
C ARG A 149 -3.70 -11.16 -3.14
N HIS A 150 -2.40 -11.34 -2.94
CA HIS A 150 -1.53 -11.90 -3.98
C HIS A 150 -1.70 -13.42 -4.17
N LEU A 151 -1.97 -14.17 -3.09
CA LEU A 151 -2.08 -15.63 -3.13
C LEU A 151 -3.47 -16.13 -3.56
N SER A 152 -4.53 -15.45 -3.11
CA SER A 152 -5.92 -15.89 -3.30
C SER A 152 -6.61 -15.19 -4.48
N GLY A 153 -5.90 -14.30 -5.17
CA GLY A 153 -6.50 -13.31 -6.08
C GLY A 153 -7.20 -12.19 -5.31
N HIS A 154 -7.41 -11.05 -5.97
CA HIS A 154 -8.17 -9.95 -5.40
C HIS A 154 -9.67 -10.24 -5.54
N LYS A 155 -10.38 -10.33 -4.41
CA LYS A 155 -11.84 -10.43 -4.34
C LYS A 155 -12.40 -9.09 -3.86
N ALA A 156 -13.40 -8.54 -4.53
CA ALA A 156 -14.04 -7.27 -4.13
C ALA A 156 -14.85 -7.45 -2.83
N ILE A 157 -14.15 -7.58 -1.69
CA ILE A 157 -14.74 -7.80 -0.37
C ILE A 157 -14.75 -6.49 0.43
N ASP A 158 -13.60 -5.80 0.48
CA ASP A 158 -13.46 -4.56 1.27
C ASP A 158 -13.50 -3.31 0.38
N PHE A 159 -12.99 -3.39 -0.85
CA PHE A 159 -13.15 -2.37 -1.88
C PHE A 159 -13.51 -3.01 -3.21
N MET A 160 -14.53 -2.48 -3.87
CA MET A 160 -14.88 -2.90 -5.24
C MET A 160 -14.32 -1.91 -6.25
N PHE A 161 -13.22 -2.27 -6.91
CA PHE A 161 -12.68 -1.46 -7.99
C PHE A 161 -13.48 -1.67 -9.29
N PRO A 162 -13.50 -0.69 -10.21
CA PRO A 162 -14.30 -0.74 -11.44
C PRO A 162 -13.95 -1.94 -12.33
N GLN A 163 -12.67 -2.32 -12.36
CA GLN A 163 -12.16 -3.48 -13.10
C GLN A 163 -12.72 -4.82 -12.60
N GLN A 164 -13.39 -4.81 -11.45
CA GLN A 164 -13.98 -5.98 -10.80
C GLN A 164 -15.50 -6.02 -10.90
N ALA A 165 -16.14 -4.98 -11.47
CA ALA A 165 -17.59 -4.87 -11.56
C ALA A 165 -18.25 -6.08 -12.27
N ASP A 166 -17.56 -6.64 -13.27
CA ASP A 166 -18.02 -7.83 -14.01
C ASP A 166 -17.64 -9.17 -13.32
N GLY A 167 -17.34 -9.15 -12.01
CA GLY A 167 -16.93 -10.33 -11.26
C GLY A 167 -15.44 -10.69 -11.41
N ASN A 168 -14.60 -9.72 -11.79
CA ASN A 168 -13.14 -9.87 -11.96
C ASN A 168 -12.72 -11.00 -12.95
N THR A 169 -13.39 -11.08 -14.11
CA THR A 169 -13.15 -12.10 -15.16
C THR A 169 -11.72 -12.10 -15.71
N THR A 170 -11.01 -10.98 -15.60
CA THR A 170 -9.63 -10.81 -16.08
C THR A 170 -8.57 -11.22 -15.06
N GLY A 171 -8.97 -11.56 -13.82
CA GLY A 171 -8.02 -11.85 -12.74
C GLY A 171 -7.20 -10.65 -12.30
N TRP A 172 -7.74 -9.44 -12.48
CA TRP A 172 -7.09 -8.19 -12.09
C TRP A 172 -6.84 -8.14 -10.58
N VAL A 173 -5.75 -7.47 -10.20
CA VAL A 173 -5.33 -7.29 -8.81
C VAL A 173 -4.94 -5.83 -8.60
N ALA A 174 -5.53 -5.20 -7.60
CA ALA A 174 -5.16 -3.85 -7.19
C ALA A 174 -3.70 -3.77 -6.71
N HIS A 175 -3.00 -2.76 -7.21
CA HIS A 175 -1.66 -2.35 -6.85
C HIS A 175 -1.73 -1.12 -5.95
N PHE A 176 -0.62 -0.79 -5.27
CA PHE A 176 -0.58 0.35 -4.34
C PHE A 176 -1.05 1.68 -4.97
N VAL A 177 -0.78 1.89 -6.27
CA VAL A 177 -1.20 3.09 -7.00
C VAL A 177 -2.72 3.21 -7.08
N ASP A 178 -3.46 2.09 -7.15
CA ASP A 178 -4.92 2.10 -7.17
C ASP A 178 -5.49 2.60 -5.83
N TYR A 179 -4.85 2.24 -4.71
CA TYR A 179 -5.22 2.75 -3.38
C TYR A 179 -4.75 4.18 -3.15
N LEU A 180 -3.63 4.58 -3.75
CA LEU A 180 -3.17 5.97 -3.74
C LEU A 180 -4.18 6.88 -4.47
N PHE A 181 -4.67 6.42 -5.63
CA PHE A 181 -5.74 7.10 -6.34
C PHE A 181 -7.01 7.17 -5.50
N LEU A 182 -7.44 6.06 -4.90
CA LEU A 182 -8.60 6.01 -4.01
C LEU A 182 -8.48 6.99 -2.83
N ALA A 183 -7.34 7.00 -2.14
CA ALA A 183 -7.06 7.90 -1.03
C ALA A 183 -7.02 9.37 -1.45
N PHE A 184 -6.44 9.67 -2.62
CA PHE A 184 -6.43 11.01 -3.19
C PHE A 184 -7.85 11.50 -3.49
N THR A 185 -8.66 10.68 -4.18
CA THR A 185 -10.05 11.03 -4.51
C THR A 185 -10.90 11.22 -3.26
N GLY A 186 -10.73 10.35 -2.26
CA GLY A 186 -11.41 10.48 -0.96
C GLY A 186 -10.99 11.75 -0.20
N ALA A 187 -9.69 12.06 -0.13
CA ALA A 187 -9.18 13.23 0.57
C ALA A 187 -9.53 14.57 -0.12
N THR A 188 -9.75 14.55 -1.43
CA THR A 188 -10.16 15.73 -2.22
C THR A 188 -11.68 15.88 -2.30
N ALA A 189 -12.45 14.92 -1.78
CA ALA A 189 -13.89 14.80 -2.00
C ALA A 189 -14.28 14.79 -3.49
N PHE A 190 -13.34 14.45 -4.38
CA PHE A 190 -13.66 14.04 -5.73
C PHE A 190 -14.20 12.62 -5.63
N SER A 191 -15.52 12.46 -5.61
CA SER A 191 -16.12 11.12 -5.62
C SER A 191 -15.52 10.31 -6.78
N PRO A 192 -14.77 9.22 -6.51
CA PRO A 192 -14.49 8.26 -7.55
C PRO A 192 -15.86 7.62 -7.84
N ALA A 193 -16.47 7.96 -8.98
CA ALA A 193 -17.83 7.54 -9.28
C ALA A 193 -18.02 6.00 -9.28
N ASP A 194 -16.92 5.24 -9.29
CA ASP A 194 -16.92 3.83 -9.63
C ASP A 194 -16.35 2.90 -8.52
N THR A 195 -15.96 3.41 -7.35
CA THR A 195 -15.51 2.56 -6.21
C THR A 195 -16.53 2.61 -5.06
N TYR A 196 -17.25 1.50 -4.84
CA TYR A 196 -18.21 1.35 -3.74
C TYR A 196 -17.55 0.72 -2.50
N PRO A 197 -17.84 1.23 -1.27
CA PRO A 197 -17.49 0.58 -0.01
C PRO A 197 -18.42 -0.61 0.31
#